data_AF-X1ECX6-F1
#
_entry.id   AF-X1ECX6-F1
#
_cell.length_a   1.000
_cell.length_b   1.000
_cell.length_c   1.000
_cell.angle_alpha   90.00
_cell.angle_beta   90.00
_cell.angle_gamma   90.00
#
_symmetry.space_group_name_H-M   'P 1'
#
loop_
_entity.id
_entity.type
_entity.pdbx_description
1 polymer ?
#
loop_
_entity_poly.entity_id
_entity_poly.type
_entity_poly.pdbx_seq_one_letter_code
_entity_poly.pdbx_strand_id
1 'polypeptide(L)'
;LNEDFDGLLIDWKKVNYINPPYNRKDKEAFIRKAFEESKKGKTCIMLLPVSTSTKIFHEVIYPNAEVRFLRGRIKFAGFNSKGEYVENKTGQHDSMLVIFKSIKSKI
;
A
#
# COMPACT_ATOMS: atom_id res chain seq x y z
N LEU A 1 6.68 -17.75 3.21
CA LEU A 1 5.45 -17.53 2.42
C LEU A 1 5.87 -17.62 0.96
N ASN A 2 5.62 -18.77 0.33
CA ASN A 2 5.67 -18.89 -1.13
C ASN A 2 4.27 -18.48 -1.59
N GLU A 3 4.15 -17.26 -2.11
CA GLU A 3 2.88 -16.82 -2.67
C GLU A 3 2.84 -17.27 -4.13
N ASP A 4 1.87 -18.11 -4.50
CA ASP A 4 1.66 -18.60 -5.87
C ASP A 4 1.08 -17.53 -6.81
N PHE A 5 1.05 -16.27 -6.36
CA PHE A 5 0.30 -15.18 -6.97
C PHE A 5 1.09 -13.87 -6.88
N ASP A 6 1.32 -13.23 -8.02
CA ASP A 6 1.93 -11.90 -8.10
C ASP A 6 0.86 -10.83 -8.37
N GLY A 7 0.53 -10.05 -7.35
CA GLY A 7 -0.43 -8.95 -7.44
C GLY A 7 -0.05 -7.82 -8.41
N LEU A 8 1.22 -7.72 -8.83
CA LEU A 8 1.67 -6.75 -9.83
C LEU A 8 1.27 -7.15 -11.26
N LEU A 9 1.13 -8.45 -11.53
CA LEU A 9 0.91 -8.98 -12.88
C LEU A 9 -0.56 -9.04 -13.28
N ILE A 10 -1.49 -8.91 -12.33
CA ILE A 10 -2.92 -8.95 -12.62
C ILE A 10 -3.51 -7.59 -12.94
N ASP A 11 -4.67 -7.61 -13.61
CA ASP A 11 -5.52 -6.42 -13.74
C ASP A 11 -6.23 -6.13 -12.41
N TRP A 12 -6.20 -4.87 -12.00
CA TRP A 12 -6.82 -4.42 -10.75
C TRP A 12 -8.29 -4.05 -10.98
N LYS A 13 -9.13 -4.21 -9.96
CA LYS A 13 -10.56 -3.89 -10.07
C LYS A 13 -10.79 -2.38 -9.91
N LYS A 14 -12.06 -1.96 -9.91
CA LYS A 14 -12.45 -0.55 -9.72
C LYS A 14 -11.98 0.04 -8.38
N VAL A 15 -11.95 -0.75 -7.32
CA VAL A 15 -11.49 -0.36 -5.98
C VAL A 15 -10.60 -1.48 -5.43
N ASN A 16 -9.41 -1.16 -4.95
CA ASN A 16 -8.40 -2.12 -4.50
C ASN A 16 -7.83 -1.73 -3.13
N TYR A 17 -7.80 -2.69 -2.21
CA TYR A 17 -7.18 -2.55 -0.89
C TYR A 17 -5.88 -3.34 -0.90
N ILE A 18 -4.76 -2.66 -0.64
CA ILE A 18 -3.42 -3.18 -0.92
C ILE A 18 -2.58 -3.11 0.36
N ASN A 19 -2.13 -4.26 0.81
CA ASN A 19 -1.11 -4.40 1.86
C ASN A 19 0.13 -5.03 1.19
N PRO A 20 1.02 -4.23 0.57
CA PRO A 20 2.08 -4.78 -0.27
C PRO A 20 3.18 -5.42 0.59
N PRO A 21 4.02 -6.30 0.01
CA PRO A 21 5.27 -6.70 0.64
C PRO A 21 6.11 -5.46 1.01
N TYR A 22 6.68 -5.44 2.21
CA TYR A 22 7.36 -4.25 2.74
C TYR A 22 8.83 -4.11 2.35
N ASN A 23 9.38 -5.04 1.58
CA ASN A 23 10.70 -4.85 0.98
C ASN A 23 10.65 -3.66 0.01
N ARG A 24 11.78 -2.93 -0.12
CA ARG A 24 11.81 -1.65 -0.82
C ARG A 24 11.33 -1.76 -2.28
N LYS A 25 11.82 -2.76 -3.02
CA LYS A 25 11.58 -2.91 -4.46
C LYS A 25 10.11 -3.16 -4.73
N ASP A 26 9.52 -4.14 -4.06
CA ASP A 26 8.13 -4.53 -4.34
C ASP A 26 7.17 -3.47 -3.83
N LYS A 27 7.41 -2.90 -2.64
CA LYS A 27 6.62 -1.79 -2.11
C LYS A 27 6.54 -0.62 -3.10
N GLU A 28 7.68 -0.21 -3.67
CA GLU A 28 7.71 0.87 -4.66
C GLU A 28 7.01 0.49 -5.96
N ALA A 29 7.13 -0.77 -6.42
CA ALA A 29 6.42 -1.26 -7.59
C ALA A 29 4.89 -1.21 -7.41
N PHE A 30 4.39 -1.64 -6.24
CA PHE A 30 2.97 -1.54 -5.89
C PHE A 30 2.49 -0.08 -5.81
N ILE A 31 3.29 0.83 -5.26
CA ILE A 31 2.94 2.27 -5.21
C ILE A 31 2.81 2.84 -6.62
N ARG A 32 3.77 2.55 -7.50
CA ARG A 32 3.74 3.00 -8.90
C ARG A 32 2.56 2.41 -9.66
N LYS A 33 2.29 1.11 -9.50
CA LYS A 33 1.11 0.47 -10.10
C LYS A 33 -0.18 1.12 -9.59
N ALA A 34 -0.30 1.37 -8.28
CA ALA A 34 -1.49 2.01 -7.72
C ALA A 34 -1.76 3.41 -8.29
N PHE A 35 -0.70 4.19 -8.53
CA PHE A 35 -0.79 5.47 -9.20
C PHE A 35 -1.19 5.34 -10.68
N GLU A 36 -0.61 4.41 -11.42
CA GLU A 36 -1.00 4.21 -12.83
C GLU A 36 -2.43 3.66 -12.98
N GLU A 37 -2.85 2.77 -12.09
CA GLU A 37 -4.22 2.26 -12.06
C GLU A 37 -5.24 3.36 -11.71
N SER A 38 -4.86 4.36 -10.90
CA SER A 38 -5.76 5.47 -10.58
C SER A 38 -6.02 6.41 -11.75
N LYS A 39 -5.05 6.55 -12.65
CA LYS A 39 -5.22 7.23 -13.95
C LYS A 39 -6.16 6.49 -14.88
N LYS A 40 -6.32 5.17 -14.70
CA LYS A 40 -7.30 4.33 -15.43
C LYS A 40 -8.69 4.34 -14.78
N GLY A 41 -8.98 5.27 -13.87
CA GLY A 41 -10.27 5.40 -13.21
C GLY A 41 -10.51 4.40 -12.07
N LYS A 42 -9.44 3.80 -11.52
CA LYS A 42 -9.52 2.89 -10.37
C LYS A 42 -9.18 3.63 -9.08
N THR A 43 -9.67 3.16 -7.94
CA THR A 43 -9.31 3.70 -6.63
C THR A 43 -8.44 2.69 -5.90
N CYS A 44 -7.27 3.11 -5.45
CA CYS A 44 -6.29 2.25 -4.80
C CYS A 44 -6.03 2.77 -3.38
N ILE A 45 -6.33 1.95 -2.38
CA ILE A 45 -6.14 2.24 -0.96
C ILE A 45 -5.00 1.34 -0.47
N MET A 46 -3.88 1.96 -0.11
CA MET A 46 -2.69 1.24 0.33
C MET A 46 -2.45 1.44 1.82
N LEU A 47 -2.13 0.35 2.52
CA LEU A 47 -1.58 0.39 3.87
C LEU A 47 -0.05 0.40 3.77
N LEU A 48 0.59 1.48 4.24
CA LEU A 48 2.04 1.64 4.15
C LEU A 48 2.64 2.09 5.49
N PRO A 49 3.90 1.75 5.78
CA PRO A 49 4.60 2.37 6.91
C PRO A 49 4.77 3.87 6.68
N VAL A 50 4.73 4.67 7.74
CA VAL A 50 5.04 6.10 7.68
C VAL A 50 6.53 6.27 7.34
N SER A 51 6.82 6.70 6.11
CA SER A 51 8.19 6.84 5.58
C SER A 51 8.29 8.09 4.70
N THR A 52 7.98 9.24 5.30
CA THR A 52 7.77 10.52 4.60
C THR A 52 9.04 11.11 4.00
N SER A 53 10.23 10.73 4.46
CA SER A 53 11.51 11.21 3.93
C SER A 53 11.97 10.51 2.63
N THR A 54 11.22 9.52 2.13
CA THR A 54 11.66 8.71 0.99
C THR A 54 11.38 9.39 -0.35
N LYS A 55 12.22 9.09 -1.36
CA LYS A 55 12.05 9.61 -2.73
C LYS A 55 10.68 9.29 -3.31
N ILE A 56 10.22 8.04 -3.18
CA ILE A 56 8.89 7.61 -3.66
C ILE A 56 7.74 8.37 -2.98
N PHE A 57 7.93 8.75 -1.70
CA PHE A 57 6.94 9.55 -1.00
C PHE A 57 6.82 10.93 -1.65
N HIS A 58 7.93 11.64 -1.82
CA HIS A 58 7.92 12.99 -2.38
C HIS A 58 7.58 13.07 -3.87
N GLU A 59 7.97 12.06 -4.67
CA GLU A 59 7.79 12.09 -6.12
C GLU A 59 6.46 11.48 -6.59
N VAL A 60 5.92 10.52 -5.85
CA VAL A 60 4.71 9.79 -6.29
C VAL A 60 3.56 9.96 -5.30
N ILE A 61 3.77 9.72 -4.01
CA ILE A 61 2.66 9.73 -3.03
C ILE A 61 2.17 11.16 -2.76
N TYR A 62 3.03 12.01 -2.22
CA TYR A 62 2.69 13.34 -1.72
C TYR A 62 1.99 14.24 -2.75
N PRO A 63 2.40 14.29 -4.03
CA PRO A 63 1.72 15.12 -5.02
C PRO A 63 0.44 14.50 -5.61
N ASN A 64 0.21 13.19 -5.46
CA ASN A 64 -0.85 12.49 -6.21
C ASN A 64 -1.87 11.73 -5.35
N ALA A 65 -1.63 11.58 -4.04
CA ALA A 65 -2.47 10.76 -3.17
C ALA A 65 -2.99 11.55 -1.96
N GLU A 66 -4.16 11.16 -1.50
CA GLU A 66 -4.63 11.54 -0.16
C GLU A 66 -3.93 10.65 0.87
N VAL A 67 -3.32 11.26 1.89
CA VAL A 67 -2.63 10.55 2.98
C VAL A 67 -3.42 10.71 4.27
N ARG A 68 -3.73 9.59 4.94
CA ARG A 68 -4.36 9.58 6.26
C ARG A 68 -3.47 8.85 7.26
N PHE A 69 -3.00 9.55 8.27
CA PHE A 69 -2.29 8.94 9.39
C PHE A 69 -3.27 8.27 10.34
N LEU A 70 -2.89 7.11 10.87
CA LEU A 70 -3.70 6.36 11.82
C LEU A 70 -3.24 6.65 13.24
N ARG A 71 -4.20 6.77 14.17
CA ARG A 71 -3.89 6.93 15.59
C ARG A 71 -3.51 5.58 16.19
N GLY A 72 -2.24 5.43 16.58
CA GLY A 72 -1.70 4.20 17.15
C GLY A 72 -1.32 3.15 16.10
N ARG A 73 -0.64 2.08 16.54
CA ARG A 73 -0.15 1.01 15.66
C ARG A 73 -1.22 -0.04 15.42
N ILE A 74 -1.40 -0.42 14.15
CA ILE A 74 -2.29 -1.53 13.76
C ILE A 74 -1.74 -2.85 14.32
N LYS A 75 -2.64 -3.66 14.88
CA LYS A 75 -2.35 -5.05 15.26
C LYS A 75 -2.66 -5.97 14.09
N PHE A 76 -1.75 -6.89 13.80
CA PHE A 76 -1.90 -7.88 12.75
C PHE A 76 -2.09 -9.27 13.34
N ALA A 77 -2.88 -10.07 12.63
CA ALA A 77 -2.96 -11.51 12.80
C ALA A 77 -2.21 -12.21 11.66
N GLY A 78 -1.35 -13.17 11.97
CA GLY A 78 -0.56 -13.89 10.97
C GLY A 78 0.67 -14.58 11.53
N PHE A 79 1.47 -15.17 10.65
CA PHE A 79 2.72 -15.83 11.03
C PHE A 79 3.86 -14.82 11.14
N ASN A 80 4.61 -14.87 12.25
CA ASN A 80 5.81 -14.07 12.44
C ASN A 80 7.03 -14.69 11.72
N SER A 81 8.19 -14.04 11.84
CA SER A 81 9.46 -14.55 11.26
C SER A 81 9.95 -15.87 11.84
N LYS A 82 9.38 -16.32 12.97
CA LYS A 82 9.64 -17.63 13.59
C LYS A 82 8.63 -18.70 13.16
N GLY A 83 7.66 -18.36 12.31
CA GLY A 83 6.60 -19.29 11.90
C GLY A 83 5.53 -19.49 12.97
N GLU A 84 5.43 -18.62 13.98
CA GLU A 84 4.39 -18.68 15.01
C GLU A 84 3.20 -17.81 14.59
N TYR A 85 1.99 -18.34 14.70
CA TYR A 85 0.78 -17.55 14.51
C TYR A 85 0.57 -16.61 15.71
N VAL A 86 0.34 -15.33 15.43
CA VAL A 86 0.09 -14.29 16.43
C VAL A 86 -1.13 -13.47 16.02
N GLU A 87 -1.91 -12.96 16.97
CA GLU A 87 -3.17 -12.22 16.67
C GLU A 87 -3.16 -10.76 17.14
N ASN A 88 -2.13 -10.34 17.88
CA ASN A 88 -2.12 -9.05 18.56
C ASN A 88 -0.75 -8.36 18.53
N LYS A 89 0.03 -8.59 17.46
CA LYS A 89 1.35 -7.96 17.30
C LYS A 89 1.25 -6.74 16.41
N THR A 90 1.89 -5.66 16.83
CA THR A 90 2.02 -4.44 16.05
C THR A 90 3.26 -4.49 15.18
N GLY A 91 3.21 -3.86 14.01
CA GLY A 91 4.41 -3.59 13.22
C GLY A 91 5.43 -2.73 13.96
N GLN A 92 6.67 -2.74 13.47
CA GLN A 92 7.74 -1.89 14.01
C GLN A 92 7.48 -0.40 13.76
N HIS A 93 6.81 -0.06 12.65
CA HIS A 93 6.53 1.31 12.24
C HIS A 93 5.05 1.65 12.36
N ASP A 94 4.77 2.94 12.54
CA ASP A 94 3.42 3.49 12.36
C ASP A 94 2.95 3.30 10.92
N SER A 95 1.64 3.31 10.73
CA SER A 95 1.01 3.10 9.42
C SER A 95 0.23 4.32 8.96
N MET A 96 0.21 4.51 7.65
CA MET A 96 -0.63 5.48 6.96
C MET A 96 -1.45 4.78 5.87
N LEU A 97 -2.63 5.34 5.59
CA LEU A 97 -3.35 5.05 4.37
C LEU A 97 -2.90 6.01 3.29
N VAL A 98 -2.53 5.46 2.14
CA VAL A 98 -2.26 6.21 0.91
C VAL A 98 -3.35 5.88 -0.09
N ILE A 99 -4.10 6.90 -0.51
CA ILE A 99 -5.29 6.75 -1.34
C ILE A 99 -5.07 7.47 -2.66
N PHE A 100 -4.84 6.68 -3.72
CA PHE A 100 -4.89 7.18 -5.09
C PHE A 100 -6.34 7.06 -5.58
N LYS A 101 -7.05 8.19 -5.63
CA LYS A 101 -8.43 8.25 -6.11
C LYS A 101 -8.48 8.14 -7.63
N SER A 102 -9.53 7.48 -8.13
CA SER A 102 -9.89 7.51 -9.54
C SER A 102 -9.92 8.94 -10.06
N ILE A 103 -9.06 9.26 -11.03
CA ILE A 103 -9.14 10.54 -11.74
C ILE A 103 -10.29 10.43 -12.72
N LYS A 104 -11.37 11.18 -12.49
CA LYS A 104 -12.42 11.34 -13.50
C LYS A 104 -11.87 12.27 -14.56
N SER A 105 -11.77 11.82 -15.81
CA SER A 105 -11.63 12.73 -16.93
C SER A 105 -12.81 13.69 -16.89
N LYS A 106 -12.52 15.00 -16.84
CA LYS A 106 -13.53 16.00 -17.17
C LYS A 106 -13.86 15.79 -18.65
N ILE A 107 -15.05 15.26 -18.91
CA ILE A 107 -15.69 15.36 -20.23
C ILE A 107 -16.11 16.82 -20.41
#